data_AF-A0A7S2LDY5-F1
#
_entry.id   AF-A0A7S2LDY5-F1
#
_cell.length_a   1.000
_cell.length_b   1.000
_cell.length_c   1.000
_cell.angle_alpha   90.00
_cell.angle_beta   90.00
_cell.angle_gamma   90.00
#
_symmetry.space_group_name_H-M   'P 1'
#
loop_
_entity.id
_entity.type
_entity.pdbx_description
1 polymer ?
#
loop_
_entity_poly.entity_id
_entity_poly.type
_entity_poly.pdbx_seq_one_letter_code
_entity_poly.pdbx_strand_id
1 'polypeptide(L)'
;MHMHIMDGFVNNNGLLPSPTRSLPTPQSSQVIMSPASSSNNNHQTDGIHTLLAERMAEGGGALCNDQNGLCLGYEGSIEASKSGIYTSIVKVASLLDNTSDGSSTSSSAKSNNMKKENNEVPLISIQTEQATLLVKEYGGRTFVFRVPATDDSTGGSDS
;
A
#
# COMPACT_ATOMS: atom_id res chain seq x y z
N MET A 1 -51.36 34.75 43.32
CA MET A 1 -50.79 35.88 42.54
C MET A 1 -50.07 35.27 41.35
N HIS A 2 -50.74 35.27 40.21
CA HIS A 2 -50.22 34.75 38.94
C HIS A 2 -49.57 35.93 38.22
N MET A 3 -48.27 35.85 37.94
CA MET A 3 -47.54 36.89 37.21
C MET A 3 -47.24 36.36 35.80
N HIS A 4 -47.85 36.99 34.81
CA HIS A 4 -47.57 36.85 33.39
C HIS A 4 -46.17 37.37 33.06
N ILE A 5 -45.39 36.64 32.28
CA ILE A 5 -44.23 37.16 31.55
C ILE A 5 -44.56 37.00 30.06
N MET A 6 -44.60 38.13 29.36
CA MET A 6 -44.71 38.22 27.90
C MET A 6 -43.34 38.32 27.24
N ASP A 7 -43.36 37.95 25.96
CA ASP A 7 -42.29 37.61 25.03
C ASP A 7 -41.24 38.70 24.73
N GLY A 8 -40.08 38.24 24.23
CA GLY A 8 -39.06 39.06 23.59
C GLY A 8 -38.11 38.24 22.72
N PHE A 9 -38.41 38.15 21.42
CA PHE A 9 -37.58 37.61 20.34
C PHE A 9 -36.27 38.40 20.13
N VAL A 10 -35.13 37.71 19.90
CA VAL A 10 -34.08 38.17 18.99
C VAL A 10 -33.48 36.97 18.24
N ASN A 11 -33.78 36.88 16.94
CA ASN A 11 -33.12 36.03 15.95
C ASN A 11 -31.75 36.64 15.59
N ASN A 12 -30.67 35.87 15.73
CA ASN A 12 -29.35 36.23 15.19
C ASN A 12 -29.03 35.37 13.96
N ASN A 13 -29.52 35.81 12.80
CA ASN A 13 -29.08 35.33 11.49
C ASN A 13 -27.84 36.13 11.05
N GLY A 14 -26.65 35.65 11.45
CA GLY A 14 -25.36 36.14 10.95
C GLY A 14 -24.97 35.41 9.66
N LEU A 15 -25.41 35.93 8.51
CA LEU A 15 -24.95 35.54 7.18
C LEU A 15 -23.50 36.01 6.97
N LEU A 16 -22.55 35.07 6.97
CA LEU A 16 -21.18 35.28 6.50
C LEU A 16 -21.16 35.23 4.95
N PRO A 17 -20.51 36.17 4.25
CA PRO A 17 -20.33 36.08 2.81
C PRO A 17 -19.22 35.06 2.46
N SER A 18 -19.55 34.11 1.60
CA SER A 18 -18.61 33.13 1.03
C SER A 18 -17.63 33.80 0.07
N PRO A 19 -16.31 33.53 0.14
CA PRO A 19 -15.36 34.00 -0.85
C PRO A 19 -15.50 33.19 -2.16
N THR A 20 -15.87 33.87 -3.25
CA THR A 20 -15.87 33.32 -4.61
C THR A 20 -14.44 33.16 -5.11
N ARG A 21 -13.90 31.94 -4.98
CA ARG A 21 -12.60 31.57 -5.55
C ARG A 21 -12.81 31.20 -7.03
N SER A 22 -12.34 32.06 -7.93
CA SER A 22 -12.33 31.81 -9.37
C SER A 22 -11.43 30.61 -9.71
N LEU A 23 -11.93 29.71 -10.56
CA LEU A 23 -11.20 28.59 -11.13
C LEU A 23 -10.11 29.09 -12.07
N PRO A 24 -8.84 28.65 -11.94
CA PRO A 24 -7.85 28.82 -13.00
C PRO A 24 -8.14 27.87 -14.17
N THR A 25 -8.19 28.44 -15.37
CA THR A 25 -8.28 27.74 -16.65
C THR A 25 -6.99 26.92 -16.88
N PRO A 26 -7.05 25.63 -17.23
CA PRO A 26 -5.84 24.90 -17.62
C PRO A 26 -5.37 25.37 -19.00
N GLN A 27 -4.21 26.02 -19.05
CA GLN A 27 -3.48 26.30 -20.28
C GLN A 27 -2.92 24.99 -20.86
N SER A 28 -3.43 24.60 -22.03
CA SER A 28 -2.86 23.54 -22.86
C SER A 28 -1.48 23.98 -23.35
N SER A 29 -0.43 23.46 -22.74
CA SER A 29 0.94 23.54 -23.28
C SER A 29 1.25 22.22 -23.97
N GLN A 30 1.31 22.25 -25.29
CA GLN A 30 1.83 21.13 -26.08
C GLN A 30 3.33 21.02 -25.84
N VAL A 31 3.76 19.95 -25.17
CA VAL A 31 5.15 19.52 -25.17
C VAL A 31 5.30 18.47 -26.27
N ILE A 32 5.75 18.93 -27.45
CA ILE A 32 6.31 18.06 -28.48
C ILE A 32 7.78 17.84 -28.09
N MET A 33 8.07 16.72 -27.43
CA MET A 33 9.43 16.17 -27.37
C MET A 33 9.36 14.69 -27.71
N SER A 34 9.96 14.37 -28.86
CA SER A 34 10.13 13.04 -29.40
C SER A 34 10.77 12.08 -28.39
N PRO A 35 10.30 10.83 -28.26
CA PRO A 35 11.13 9.80 -27.64
C PRO A 35 12.25 9.44 -28.62
N ALA A 36 13.48 9.77 -28.23
CA ALA A 36 14.67 9.15 -28.78
C ALA A 36 14.58 7.64 -28.53
N SER A 37 14.55 6.88 -29.62
CA SER A 37 14.60 5.42 -29.62
C SER A 37 15.99 4.97 -29.17
N SER A 38 16.21 4.93 -27.86
CA SER A 38 17.34 4.22 -27.28
C SER A 38 16.95 2.75 -27.12
N SER A 39 16.92 2.05 -28.26
CA SER A 39 17.11 0.60 -28.28
C SER A 39 18.47 0.31 -27.66
N ASN A 40 18.49 -0.42 -26.55
CA ASN A 40 19.44 -1.52 -26.29
C ASN A 40 19.14 -2.14 -24.92
N ASN A 41 18.87 -3.46 -24.93
CA ASN A 41 18.85 -4.43 -23.82
C ASN A 41 17.50 -4.79 -23.12
N ASN A 42 16.38 -4.93 -23.84
CA ASN A 42 15.12 -5.43 -23.25
C ASN A 42 14.54 -6.65 -23.99
N HIS A 43 15.03 -7.86 -23.71
CA HIS A 43 14.33 -9.10 -24.11
C HIS A 43 14.14 -10.11 -22.97
N GLN A 44 14.63 -9.82 -21.76
CA GLN A 44 14.37 -10.63 -20.57
C GLN A 44 13.23 -10.09 -19.70
N THR A 45 12.96 -8.79 -19.76
CA THR A 45 11.90 -8.15 -18.97
C THR A 45 10.50 -8.39 -19.54
N ASP A 46 10.40 -8.65 -20.86
CA ASP A 46 9.12 -8.77 -21.54
C ASP A 46 8.31 -9.97 -21.00
N GLY A 47 8.96 -11.11 -20.77
CA GLY A 47 8.30 -12.30 -20.22
C GLY A 47 7.78 -12.09 -18.79
N ILE A 48 8.56 -11.45 -17.91
CA ILE A 48 8.15 -11.17 -16.53
C ILE A 48 7.03 -10.13 -16.51
N HIS A 49 7.13 -9.10 -17.36
CA HIS A 49 6.10 -8.09 -17.48
C HIS A 49 4.77 -8.68 -17.95
N THR A 50 4.80 -9.62 -18.91
CA THR A 50 3.60 -10.34 -19.34
C THR A 50 2.98 -11.15 -18.20
N LEU A 51 3.78 -11.91 -17.45
CA LEU A 51 3.28 -12.71 -16.32
C LEU A 51 2.69 -11.82 -15.21
N LEU A 52 3.33 -10.68 -14.93
CA LEU A 52 2.79 -9.71 -13.98
C LEU A 52 1.49 -9.10 -14.50
N ALA A 53 1.43 -8.70 -15.77
CA ALA A 53 0.24 -8.12 -16.37
C ALA A 53 -0.95 -9.12 -16.36
N GLU A 54 -0.68 -10.39 -16.65
CA GLU A 54 -1.66 -11.48 -16.55
C GLU A 54 -2.18 -11.60 -15.12
N ARG A 55 -1.29 -11.70 -14.12
CA ARG A 55 -1.71 -11.78 -12.72
C ARG A 55 -2.46 -10.55 -12.26
N MET A 56 -2.08 -9.36 -12.71
CA MET A 56 -2.80 -8.12 -12.41
C MET A 56 -4.21 -8.12 -13.03
N ALA A 57 -4.35 -8.67 -14.25
CA ALA A 57 -5.65 -8.82 -14.91
C ALA A 57 -6.56 -9.86 -14.20
N GLU A 58 -5.99 -10.91 -13.61
CA GLU A 58 -6.69 -11.89 -12.76
C GLU A 58 -7.08 -11.36 -11.37
N GLY A 59 -6.93 -10.06 -11.15
CA GLY A 59 -7.20 -9.42 -9.86
C GLY A 59 -5.97 -9.32 -8.97
N GLY A 60 -4.76 -9.52 -9.48
CA GLY A 60 -3.54 -9.17 -8.77
C GLY A 60 -3.52 -7.69 -8.40
N GLY A 61 -2.65 -7.34 -7.46
CA GLY A 61 -2.50 -5.96 -7.06
C GLY A 61 -1.22 -5.73 -6.27
N ALA A 62 -0.78 -4.49 -6.25
CA ALA A 62 0.37 -4.06 -5.47
C ALA A 62 0.05 -2.75 -4.75
N LEU A 63 0.56 -2.59 -3.53
CA LEU A 63 0.40 -1.39 -2.73
C LEU A 63 1.69 -1.08 -1.97
N CYS A 64 2.05 0.19 -1.92
CA CYS A 64 3.22 0.69 -1.21
C CYS A 64 2.79 1.71 -0.15
N ASN A 65 3.26 1.52 1.08
CA ASN A 65 3.03 2.45 2.19
C ASN A 65 4.33 3.04 2.70
N ASP A 66 4.24 4.23 3.29
CA ASP A 66 5.31 4.78 4.12
C ASP A 66 5.37 4.09 5.51
N GLN A 67 6.33 4.51 6.33
CA GLN A 67 6.53 4.00 7.68
C GLN A 67 5.36 4.30 8.64
N ASN A 68 4.49 5.24 8.30
CA ASN A 68 3.33 5.64 9.11
C ASN A 68 2.06 4.91 8.67
N GLY A 69 2.11 4.16 7.58
CA GLY A 69 0.98 3.45 7.01
C GLY A 69 0.15 4.27 6.02
N LEU A 70 0.68 5.40 5.55
CA LEU A 70 0.06 6.16 4.46
C LEU A 70 0.35 5.48 3.12
N CYS A 71 -0.70 5.23 2.34
CA CYS A 71 -0.58 4.72 0.98
C CYS A 71 0.12 5.74 0.08
N LEU A 72 1.24 5.34 -0.51
CA LEU A 72 2.02 6.14 -1.47
C LEU A 72 1.62 5.85 -2.92
N GLY A 73 1.04 4.68 -3.16
CA GLY A 73 0.59 4.24 -4.47
C GLY A 73 0.07 2.81 -4.42
N TYR A 74 -0.85 2.49 -5.31
CA TYR A 74 -1.40 1.15 -5.47
C TYR A 74 -1.83 0.92 -6.91
N GLU A 75 -1.88 -0.35 -7.31
CA GLU A 75 -2.31 -0.80 -8.64
C GLU A 75 -3.05 -2.14 -8.50
N GLY A 76 -3.99 -2.40 -9.41
CA GLY A 76 -4.76 -3.64 -9.44
C GLY A 76 -5.82 -3.75 -8.34
N SER A 77 -6.25 -4.97 -8.03
CA SER A 77 -7.36 -5.26 -7.11
C SER A 77 -6.89 -5.35 -5.65
N ILE A 78 -6.37 -4.24 -5.10
CA ILE A 78 -5.95 -4.16 -3.70
C ILE A 78 -6.60 -2.98 -3.00
N GLU A 79 -7.05 -3.18 -1.76
CA GLU A 79 -7.79 -2.17 -1.02
C GLU A 79 -6.84 -1.19 -0.31
N ALA A 80 -6.64 -0.01 -0.92
CA ALA A 80 -5.78 1.03 -0.35
C ALA A 80 -6.23 1.57 1.02
N SER A 81 -7.53 1.44 1.34
CA SER A 81 -8.09 1.81 2.65
C SER A 81 -7.46 1.04 3.82
N LYS A 82 -6.88 -0.13 3.54
CA LYS A 82 -6.27 -1.04 4.53
C LYS A 82 -4.75 -0.85 4.67
N SER A 83 -4.17 0.13 3.97
CA SER A 83 -2.73 0.47 4.00
C SER A 83 -2.12 0.50 5.42
N GLY A 84 -2.77 1.18 6.36
CA GLY A 84 -2.31 1.27 7.75
C GLY A 84 -2.24 -0.08 8.47
N ILE A 85 -3.14 -1.01 8.13
CA ILE A 85 -3.19 -2.35 8.74
C ILE A 85 -1.96 -3.16 8.32
N TYR A 86 -1.62 -3.19 7.03
CA TYR A 86 -0.45 -3.93 6.54
C TYR A 86 0.85 -3.45 7.18
N THR A 87 1.00 -2.13 7.33
CA THR A 87 2.17 -1.53 7.99
C THR A 87 2.21 -1.89 9.47
N SER A 88 1.06 -1.97 10.14
CA SER A 88 0.98 -2.39 11.54
C SER A 88 1.34 -3.88 11.71
N ILE A 89 0.90 -4.74 10.79
CA ILE A 89 1.23 -6.17 10.79
C ILE A 89 2.75 -6.37 10.68
N VAL A 90 3.40 -5.66 9.75
CA VAL A 90 4.86 -5.69 9.60
C VAL A 90 5.55 -5.30 10.88
N LYS A 91 5.16 -4.18 11.50
CA LYS A 91 5.76 -3.72 12.76
C LYS A 91 5.63 -4.75 13.87
N VAL A 92 4.46 -5.38 14.01
CA VAL A 92 4.24 -6.44 15.00
C VAL A 92 5.09 -7.67 14.68
N ALA A 93 5.16 -8.09 13.42
CA ALA A 93 5.96 -9.24 12.99
C ALA A 93 7.45 -9.02 13.27
N SER A 94 7.98 -7.81 13.04
CA SER A 94 9.36 -7.44 13.37
C SER A 94 9.66 -7.49 14.88
N LEU A 95 8.65 -7.42 15.75
CA LEU A 95 8.83 -7.60 17.20
C LEU A 95 8.93 -9.08 17.59
N LEU A 96 8.34 -9.99 16.81
CA LEU A 96 8.36 -11.44 17.09
C LEU A 96 9.76 -12.04 16.94
N ASP A 97 10.60 -11.47 16.07
CA ASP A 97 11.95 -11.98 15.79
C ASP A 97 12.88 -11.92 17.02
N ASN A 98 12.59 -11.03 17.98
CA ASN A 98 13.40 -10.83 19.18
C ASN A 98 13.15 -11.86 20.30
N THR A 99 12.33 -12.90 20.06
CA THR A 99 11.99 -13.92 21.08
C THR A 99 12.70 -15.26 20.89
N SER A 100 13.67 -15.36 19.98
CA SER A 100 14.42 -16.60 19.73
C SER A 100 15.86 -16.56 20.27
N ASP A 101 16.02 -16.56 21.59
CA ASP A 101 17.24 -17.09 22.21
C ASP A 101 17.27 -18.62 22.00
N GLY A 102 17.82 -19.04 20.86
CA GLY A 102 17.80 -20.44 20.44
C GLY A 102 18.75 -20.78 19.30
N SER A 103 20.06 -20.59 19.54
CA SER A 103 21.16 -21.41 19.00
C SER A 103 20.98 -22.00 17.58
N SER A 104 21.51 -21.33 16.56
CA SER A 104 22.22 -22.04 15.50
C SER A 104 23.50 -21.31 15.11
N THR A 105 24.60 -21.96 15.48
CA THR A 105 25.97 -21.62 15.15
C THR A 105 26.14 -21.63 13.63
N SER A 106 26.32 -20.46 13.02
CA SER A 106 27.18 -20.31 11.85
C SER A 106 28.20 -19.21 12.13
N SER A 107 29.27 -19.66 12.76
CA SER A 107 30.49 -18.90 13.05
C SER A 107 31.10 -18.30 11.78
N SER A 108 31.25 -16.98 11.74
CA SER A 108 32.52 -16.40 11.32
C SER A 108 32.74 -15.00 11.91
N ALA A 109 33.75 -14.97 12.79
CA ALA A 109 34.63 -13.85 13.14
C ALA A 109 34.04 -12.58 13.80
N LYS A 110 34.44 -12.42 15.07
CA LYS A 110 34.63 -11.17 15.81
C LYS A 110 34.93 -9.96 14.92
N SER A 111 34.12 -8.91 15.06
CA SER A 111 34.58 -7.53 14.86
C SER A 111 33.80 -6.60 15.79
N ASN A 112 34.50 -6.09 16.81
CA ASN A 112 34.03 -5.01 17.68
C ASN A 112 33.91 -3.73 16.83
N ASN A 113 32.72 -3.47 16.31
CA ASN A 113 32.32 -2.13 15.87
C ASN A 113 30.81 -2.14 15.69
N MET A 114 30.12 -1.28 16.43
CA MET A 114 28.70 -0.91 16.40
C MET A 114 27.95 -1.42 15.15
N LYS A 115 27.63 -2.72 15.15
CA LYS A 115 27.06 -3.40 13.98
C LYS A 115 25.56 -3.27 14.15
N LYS A 116 24.98 -2.28 13.46
CA LYS A 116 23.55 -2.19 13.20
C LYS A 116 23.12 -3.59 12.78
N GLU A 117 22.43 -4.29 13.68
CA GLU A 117 21.96 -5.63 13.41
C GLU A 117 21.14 -5.57 12.13
N ASN A 118 21.49 -6.41 11.17
CA ASN A 118 20.68 -6.61 9.98
C ASN A 118 19.41 -7.31 10.46
N ASN A 119 18.50 -6.53 11.05
CA ASN A 119 17.20 -7.01 11.48
C ASN A 119 16.44 -7.31 10.20
N GLU A 120 16.50 -8.57 9.77
CA GLU A 120 15.83 -9.01 8.56
C GLU A 120 14.32 -8.92 8.82
N VAL A 121 13.64 -8.02 8.10
CA VAL A 121 12.19 -7.88 8.29
C VAL A 121 11.49 -9.09 7.66
N PRO A 122 10.64 -9.81 8.42
CA PRO A 122 10.00 -11.02 7.94
C PRO A 122 9.10 -10.76 6.73
N LEU A 123 9.00 -11.75 5.86
CA LEU A 123 7.95 -11.82 4.84
C LEU A 123 6.69 -12.40 5.49
N ILE A 124 5.59 -11.63 5.49
CA ILE A 124 4.30 -12.08 6.00
C ILE A 124 3.42 -12.53 4.84
N SER A 125 2.80 -13.70 4.96
CA SER A 125 1.78 -14.19 4.04
C SER A 125 0.42 -14.25 4.74
N ILE A 126 -0.60 -13.65 4.13
CA ILE A 126 -1.99 -13.66 4.63
C ILE A 126 -2.84 -14.34 3.57
N GLN A 127 -3.29 -15.57 3.86
CA GLN A 127 -4.11 -16.35 2.95
C GLN A 127 -5.59 -16.09 3.20
N THR A 128 -6.32 -15.83 2.12
CA THR A 128 -7.78 -15.73 2.09
C THR A 128 -8.31 -16.73 1.08
N GLU A 129 -9.63 -16.94 1.06
CA GLU A 129 -10.29 -17.80 0.06
C GLU A 129 -10.04 -17.33 -1.38
N GLN A 130 -9.83 -16.02 -1.58
CA GLN A 130 -9.77 -15.39 -2.90
C GLN A 130 -8.35 -15.07 -3.38
N ALA A 131 -7.40 -14.95 -2.45
CA ALA A 131 -6.04 -14.49 -2.73
C ALA A 131 -5.10 -14.72 -1.55
N THR A 132 -3.80 -14.71 -1.85
CA THR A 132 -2.73 -14.57 -0.86
C THR A 132 -2.16 -13.15 -0.91
N LEU A 133 -2.06 -12.49 0.24
CA LEU A 133 -1.38 -11.20 0.37
C LEU A 133 0.04 -11.43 0.91
N LEU A 134 1.03 -10.97 0.18
CA LEU A 134 2.44 -11.00 0.59
C LEU A 134 2.83 -9.59 1.06
N VAL A 135 3.28 -9.46 2.30
CA VAL A 135 3.62 -8.19 2.93
C VAL A 135 5.09 -8.21 3.35
N LYS A 136 5.87 -7.21 2.92
CA LYS A 136 7.28 -7.08 3.31
C LYS A 136 7.70 -5.62 3.45
N GLU A 137 8.58 -5.36 4.41
CA GLU A 137 9.20 -4.04 4.56
C GLU A 137 10.54 -3.96 3.83
N TYR A 138 10.76 -2.85 3.12
CA TYR A 138 12.04 -2.50 2.54
C TYR A 138 12.34 -1.03 2.84
N GLY A 139 13.35 -0.77 3.66
CA GLY A 139 13.83 0.59 3.94
C GLY A 139 12.76 1.52 4.53
N GLY A 140 11.97 1.04 5.50
CA GLY A 140 10.90 1.84 6.12
C GLY A 140 9.62 1.93 5.28
N ARG A 141 9.51 1.18 4.17
CA ARG A 141 8.31 1.14 3.33
C ARG A 141 7.73 -0.24 3.32
N THR A 142 6.41 -0.32 3.48
CA THR A 142 5.69 -1.61 3.40
C THR A 142 5.20 -1.83 1.98
N PHE A 143 5.54 -2.96 1.40
CA PHE A 143 5.04 -3.43 0.12
C PHE A 143 4.07 -4.57 0.34
N VAL A 144 2.95 -4.52 -0.37
CA VAL A 144 1.90 -5.53 -0.32
C VAL A 144 1.63 -5.99 -1.73
N PHE A 145 1.65 -7.31 -1.97
CA PHE A 145 1.27 -7.92 -3.23
C PHE A 145 0.07 -8.82 -3.00
N ARG A 146 -1.01 -8.59 -3.73
CA ARG A 146 -2.13 -9.52 -3.85
C ARG A 146 -1.85 -10.47 -4.99
N VAL A 147 -1.79 -11.75 -4.67
CA VAL A 147 -1.69 -12.85 -5.61
C VAL A 147 -3.03 -13.57 -5.61
N PRO A 148 -3.80 -13.56 -6.72
CA PRO A 148 -5.05 -14.31 -6.81
C PRO A 148 -4.83 -15.79 -6.49
N ALA A 149 -5.82 -16.42 -5.84
CA ALA A 149 -5.81 -17.87 -5.72
C ALA A 149 -5.92 -18.47 -7.13
N THR A 150 -5.17 -19.52 -7.42
CA THR A 150 -5.43 -20.32 -8.62
C THR A 150 -6.73 -21.06 -8.40
N ASP A 151 -7.70 -20.87 -9.28
CA ASP A 151 -8.92 -21.66 -9.31
C ASP A 151 -8.55 -23.12 -9.63
N ASP A 152 -8.21 -23.90 -8.60
CA ASP A 152 -8.16 -25.37 -8.68
C ASP A 152 -9.59 -25.96 -8.88
N SER A 153 -10.60 -25.10 -9.04
CA SER A 153 -11.99 -25.43 -9.32
C SER A 153 -12.28 -25.72 -10.80
N THR A 154 -11.25 -25.96 -11.62
CA THR A 154 -11.44 -26.68 -12.90
C THR A 154 -11.60 -28.19 -12.63
N GLY A 155 -12.58 -28.54 -11.80
CA GLY A 155 -13.13 -29.89 -11.78
C GLY A 155 -13.80 -30.11 -13.12
N GLY A 156 -13.20 -30.95 -13.95
CA GLY A 156 -13.72 -31.33 -15.26
C GLY A 156 -15.17 -31.78 -15.17
N SER A 157 -16.10 -30.95 -15.62
CA SER A 157 -17.41 -31.38 -16.06
C SER A 157 -17.24 -31.97 -17.46
N ASP A 158 -16.74 -33.20 -17.53
CA ASP A 158 -16.78 -34.00 -18.74
C ASP A 158 -17.01 -35.47 -18.34
N SER A 159 -18.30 -35.83 -18.23
CA SER A 159 -18.93 -37.14 -18.47
C SER A 159 -20.38 -37.13 -17.98
#